data_AF-A0A537H8J5-F1
#
_entry.id   AF-A0A537H8J5-F1
#
_cell.length_a   1.000
_cell.length_b   1.000
_cell.length_c   1.000
_cell.angle_alpha   90.00
_cell.angle_beta   90.00
_cell.angle_gamma   90.00
#
_symmetry.space_group_name_H-M   'P 1'
#
loop_
_entity.id
_entity.type
_entity.pdbx_description
1 polymer ?
#
loop_
_entity_poly.entity_id
_entity_poly.type
_entity_poly.pdbx_seq_one_letter_code
_entity_poly.pdbx_strand_id
1 'polypeptide(L)'
;MKRAEPRPIDRFALIGTLRVHLKGGRVTEPTTGVARWFASSIGILTKQVEKYDMAEFLERASRFLTETRLRNILLVEIDYDRVYEDRSPDDLQNAIQATKRYISQNRGRGNKVLISALGKTDRDPRKDLHLTVEIQYYRKHGFGKPGVEVRITGIPSVLLPHKKETKLQYQARQTNLAARLSSARKRAGFRKECENTMALVLRDYEVHLKGAFEVDGLERADTTVVKNVVSGRP
;
A
#
# COMPACT_ATOMS: atom_id res chain seq x y z
N MET A 1 -24.16 -11.09 -41.20
CA MET A 1 -22.82 -10.98 -40.57
C MET A 1 -22.98 -11.11 -39.05
N LYS A 2 -22.45 -12.17 -38.42
CA LYS A 2 -22.38 -12.24 -36.94
C LYS A 2 -21.41 -11.15 -36.47
N ARG A 3 -21.88 -10.20 -35.66
CA ARG A 3 -20.99 -9.22 -35.01
C ARG A 3 -19.99 -10.01 -34.16
N ALA A 4 -18.70 -9.82 -34.42
CA ALA A 4 -17.65 -10.41 -33.59
C ALA A 4 -17.88 -9.94 -32.15
N GLU A 5 -17.92 -10.89 -31.21
CA GLU A 5 -18.08 -10.54 -29.80
C GLU A 5 -16.92 -9.65 -29.33
N PRO A 6 -17.19 -8.60 -28.54
CA PRO A 6 -16.15 -7.73 -28.04
C PRO A 6 -15.15 -8.54 -27.21
N ARG A 7 -13.85 -8.46 -27.54
CA ARG A 7 -12.81 -9.10 -26.74
C ARG A 7 -12.83 -8.55 -25.31
N PRO A 8 -12.88 -9.42 -24.27
CA PRO A 8 -12.81 -9.01 -22.88
C PRO A 8 -11.62 -8.09 -22.62
N ILE A 9 -11.75 -7.25 -21.58
CA ILE A 9 -10.67 -6.37 -21.15
C ILE A 9 -9.83 -7.13 -20.14
N ASP A 10 -8.53 -7.22 -20.38
CA ASP A 10 -7.60 -7.83 -19.45
C ASP A 10 -7.62 -7.06 -18.13
N ARG A 11 -7.70 -7.80 -17.01
CA ARG A 11 -7.54 -7.22 -15.68
C ARG A 11 -6.14 -6.63 -15.55
N PHE A 12 -6.06 -5.47 -14.95
CA PHE A 12 -4.80 -4.83 -14.58
C PHE A 12 -4.88 -4.21 -13.20
N ALA A 13 -3.72 -4.09 -12.56
CA ALA A 13 -3.57 -3.32 -11.34
C ALA A 13 -2.62 -2.14 -11.60
N LEU A 14 -2.86 -1.06 -10.86
CA LEU A 14 -1.99 0.08 -10.74
C LEU A 14 -1.23 -0.06 -9.42
N ILE A 15 0.09 0.05 -9.45
CA ILE A 15 0.92 -0.03 -8.25
C ILE A 15 1.62 1.30 -8.06
N GLY A 16 1.44 1.91 -6.89
CA GLY A 16 2.18 3.08 -6.43
C GLY A 16 2.91 2.77 -5.14
N THR A 17 4.03 3.46 -4.90
CA THR A 17 4.80 3.34 -3.67
C THR A 17 5.20 4.72 -3.16
N LEU A 18 4.99 4.94 -1.86
CA LEU A 18 5.47 6.10 -1.13
C LEU A 18 6.55 5.61 -0.14
N ARG A 19 7.74 6.18 -0.24
CA ARG A 19 8.88 5.87 0.64
C ARG A 19 9.10 7.06 1.56
N VAL A 20 8.96 6.82 2.86
CA VAL A 20 9.03 7.85 3.89
C VAL A 20 10.34 7.71 4.64
N HIS A 21 11.16 8.76 4.55
CA HIS A 21 12.40 8.91 5.29
C HIS A 21 12.09 9.69 6.56
N LEU A 22 12.35 9.11 7.73
CA LEU A 22 11.99 9.68 9.02
C LEU A 22 13.12 10.58 9.56
N LYS A 23 12.78 11.71 10.19
CA LYS A 23 13.75 12.63 10.80
C LYS A 23 14.45 12.01 12.00
N GLY A 24 15.79 12.08 12.03
CA GLY A 24 16.56 11.88 13.26
C GLY A 24 16.65 10.43 13.74
N GLY A 25 16.86 9.47 12.82
CA GLY A 25 17.29 8.13 13.20
C GLY A 25 18.55 8.21 14.08
N ARG A 26 18.59 7.47 15.18
CA ARG A 26 19.80 7.33 16.00
C ARG A 26 20.80 6.49 15.21
N VAL A 27 21.74 7.15 14.55
CA VAL A 27 22.83 6.46 13.85
C VAL A 27 23.98 6.30 14.83
N THR A 28 24.31 5.06 15.19
CA THR A 28 25.57 4.79 15.88
C THR A 28 26.63 4.60 14.80
N GLU A 29 27.37 5.67 14.47
CA GLU A 29 28.43 5.62 13.46
C GLU A 29 29.80 5.35 14.09
N PRO A 30 30.70 4.65 13.39
CA PRO A 30 32.13 4.71 13.70
C PRO A 30 32.62 6.16 13.49
N THR A 31 33.18 6.77 14.54
CA THR A 31 33.58 8.19 14.50
C THR A 31 34.94 8.43 13.84
N THR A 32 35.73 7.38 13.58
CA THR A 32 37.11 7.48 13.08
C THR A 32 37.51 6.34 12.13
N GLY A 33 38.56 6.59 11.34
CA GLY A 33 39.28 5.58 10.55
C GLY A 33 38.57 5.12 9.27
N VAL A 34 39.11 4.04 8.70
CA VAL A 34 38.61 3.41 7.46
C VAL A 34 37.13 3.01 7.60
N ALA A 35 36.69 2.59 8.78
CA ALA A 35 35.29 2.28 9.06
C ALA A 35 34.35 3.50 8.90
N ARG A 36 34.77 4.71 9.32
CA ARG A 36 34.01 5.95 9.05
C ARG A 36 33.96 6.25 7.56
N TRP A 37 35.08 6.08 6.86
CA TRP A 37 35.14 6.30 5.41
C TRP A 37 34.24 5.32 4.64
N PHE A 38 34.21 4.03 5.01
CA PHE A 38 33.31 3.04 4.42
C PHE A 38 31.83 3.30 4.76
N ALA A 39 31.56 3.72 6.00
CA ALA A 39 30.23 4.15 6.42
C ALA A 39 29.72 5.32 5.57
N SER A 40 30.51 6.38 5.43
CA SER A 40 30.13 7.59 4.66
C SER A 40 30.07 7.37 3.16
N SER A 41 30.90 6.47 2.61
CA SER A 41 31.04 6.32 1.16
C SER A 41 30.20 5.18 0.58
N ILE A 42 29.91 4.14 1.37
CA ILE A 42 29.30 2.90 0.87
C ILE A 42 28.06 2.50 1.71
N GLY A 43 27.81 3.11 2.86
CA GLY A 43 26.63 2.86 3.69
C GLY A 43 26.60 1.49 4.39
N ILE A 44 27.72 0.75 4.38
CA ILE A 44 27.76 -0.69 4.71
C ILE A 44 27.70 -0.96 6.23
N LEU A 45 27.99 0.00 7.10
CA LEU A 45 28.06 -0.22 8.56
C LEU A 45 27.12 0.65 9.43
N THR A 46 26.40 1.60 8.84
CA THR A 46 25.56 2.56 9.58
C THR A 46 24.10 2.18 9.48
N LYS A 47 23.66 1.29 10.38
CA LYS A 47 22.22 1.10 10.58
C LYS A 47 21.67 2.36 11.25
N GLN A 48 20.67 2.98 10.63
CA GLN A 48 19.87 3.97 11.34
C GLN A 48 18.94 3.19 12.28
N VAL A 49 19.07 3.43 13.59
CA VAL A 49 18.08 2.95 14.56
C VAL A 49 16.92 3.93 14.53
N GLU A 50 15.72 3.41 14.39
CA GLU A 50 14.51 4.20 14.20
C GLU A 50 14.26 5.24 15.28
N LYS A 51 13.53 6.27 14.84
CA LYS A 51 12.96 7.32 15.67
C LYS A 51 11.87 6.80 16.62
N TYR A 52 11.00 5.91 16.13
CA TYR A 52 9.86 5.41 16.89
C TYR A 52 10.08 3.97 17.32
N ASP A 53 9.59 3.62 18.51
CA ASP A 53 9.38 2.22 18.83
C ASP A 53 8.14 1.67 18.09
N MET A 54 7.88 0.36 18.22
CA MET A 54 6.75 -0.25 17.52
C MET A 54 5.39 0.28 18.01
N ALA A 55 5.28 0.67 19.28
CA ALA A 55 4.02 1.16 19.82
C ALA A 55 3.71 2.56 19.29
N GLU A 56 4.70 3.45 19.27
CA GLU A 56 4.57 4.79 18.69
C GLU A 56 4.33 4.71 17.16
N PHE A 57 5.02 3.80 16.46
CA PHE A 57 4.72 3.56 15.05
C PHE A 57 3.25 3.17 14.84
N LEU A 58 2.72 2.23 15.63
CA LEU A 58 1.32 1.80 15.50
C LEU A 58 0.33 2.93 15.76
N GLU A 59 0.62 3.84 16.69
CA GLU A 59 -0.25 4.98 16.95
C GLU A 59 -0.27 5.94 15.76
N ARG A 60 0.89 6.23 15.17
CA ARG A 60 1.00 7.06 13.97
C ARG A 60 0.37 6.40 12.75
N ALA A 61 0.60 5.10 12.57
CA ALA A 61 -0.03 4.31 11.50
C ALA A 61 -1.56 4.25 11.67
N SER A 62 -2.06 4.06 12.89
CA SER A 62 -3.50 4.09 13.19
C SER A 62 -4.14 5.44 12.86
N ARG A 63 -3.45 6.54 13.19
CA ARG A 63 -3.88 7.89 12.80
C ARG A 63 -3.96 8.02 11.29
N PHE A 64 -2.91 7.65 10.57
CA PHE A 64 -2.90 7.66 9.10
C PHE A 64 -4.07 6.84 8.52
N LEU A 65 -4.23 5.59 8.95
CA LEU A 65 -5.30 4.69 8.49
C LEU A 65 -6.70 5.27 8.77
N THR A 66 -6.88 5.92 9.93
CA THR A 66 -8.14 6.57 10.29
C THR A 66 -8.43 7.76 9.38
N GLU A 67 -7.46 8.64 9.18
CA GLU A 67 -7.60 9.84 8.36
C GLU A 67 -7.85 9.49 6.88
N THR A 68 -7.19 8.44 6.37
CA THR A 68 -7.40 7.93 5.01
C THR A 68 -8.58 6.95 4.88
N ARG A 69 -9.37 6.78 5.95
CA ARG A 69 -10.56 5.90 6.01
C ARG A 69 -10.28 4.43 5.66
N LEU A 70 -9.05 3.96 5.89
CA LEU A 70 -8.64 2.57 5.73
C LEU A 70 -8.95 1.80 7.01
N ARG A 71 -10.21 1.38 7.16
CA ARG A 71 -10.69 0.74 8.39
C ARG A 71 -10.78 -0.78 8.35
N ASN A 72 -10.71 -1.38 7.16
CA ASN A 72 -10.76 -2.83 6.98
C ASN A 72 -9.33 -3.36 6.89
N ILE A 73 -8.83 -4.00 7.94
CA ILE A 73 -7.48 -4.53 8.05
C ILE A 73 -7.48 -6.00 7.65
N LEU A 74 -6.74 -6.30 6.59
CA LEU A 74 -6.57 -7.68 6.15
C LEU A 74 -5.66 -8.47 7.09
N LEU A 75 -4.56 -7.83 7.48
CA LEU A 75 -3.45 -8.52 8.12
C LEU A 75 -2.56 -7.51 8.86
N VAL A 76 -2.04 -7.93 10.01
CA VAL A 76 -0.86 -7.32 10.63
C VAL A 76 0.20 -8.38 10.87
N GLU A 77 1.41 -8.15 10.38
CA GLU A 77 2.58 -9.00 10.63
C GLU A 77 3.65 -8.24 11.42
N ILE A 78 4.31 -8.93 12.36
CA ILE A 78 5.52 -8.46 13.03
C ILE A 78 6.60 -9.50 12.84
N ASP A 79 7.74 -9.13 12.23
CA ASP A 79 8.85 -10.06 11.95
C ASP A 79 8.39 -11.39 11.32
N TYR A 80 7.44 -11.30 10.38
CA TYR A 80 6.82 -12.44 9.66
C TYR A 80 5.82 -13.28 10.47
N ASP A 81 5.61 -12.98 11.76
CA ASP A 81 4.53 -13.58 12.54
C ASP A 81 3.21 -12.85 12.24
N ARG A 82 2.17 -13.62 11.90
CA ARG A 82 0.81 -13.08 11.73
C ARG A 82 0.19 -12.79 13.08
N VAL A 83 0.11 -11.51 13.43
CA VAL A 83 -0.43 -11.05 14.71
C VAL A 83 -1.93 -10.84 14.66
N TYR A 84 -2.44 -10.45 13.48
CA TYR A 84 -3.85 -10.24 13.22
C TYR A 84 -4.18 -10.64 11.80
N GLU A 85 -5.33 -11.28 11.58
CA GLU A 85 -5.89 -11.60 10.26
C GLU A 85 -7.39 -11.31 10.31
N ASP A 86 -7.94 -10.74 9.23
CA ASP A 86 -9.31 -10.22 9.09
C ASP A 86 -10.34 -11.12 9.77
N ARG A 87 -11.20 -10.49 10.59
CA ARG A 87 -12.36 -11.15 11.22
C ARG A 87 -13.69 -10.51 10.85
N SER A 88 -13.70 -9.25 10.41
CA SER A 88 -14.92 -8.46 10.21
C SER A 88 -14.63 -7.12 9.51
N PRO A 89 -15.61 -6.52 8.81
CA PRO A 89 -15.50 -5.13 8.36
C PRO A 89 -15.29 -4.15 9.52
N ASP A 90 -14.58 -3.04 9.27
CA ASP A 90 -14.29 -1.96 10.23
C ASP A 90 -13.59 -2.44 11.52
N ASP A 91 -12.48 -3.14 11.35
CA ASP A 91 -11.75 -3.85 12.41
C ASP A 91 -10.41 -3.21 12.80
N LEU A 92 -10.11 -2.00 12.31
CA LEU A 92 -8.88 -1.26 12.65
C LEU A 92 -8.57 -1.26 14.16
N GLN A 93 -9.56 -0.97 15.01
CA GLN A 93 -9.34 -0.97 16.46
C GLN A 93 -8.96 -2.35 17.01
N ASN A 94 -9.58 -3.41 16.50
CA ASN A 94 -9.28 -4.78 16.90
C ASN A 94 -7.86 -5.18 16.49
N ALA A 95 -7.47 -4.83 15.25
CA ALA A 95 -6.13 -5.09 14.73
C ALA A 95 -5.06 -4.35 15.54
N ILE A 96 -5.27 -3.06 15.85
CA ILE A 96 -4.33 -2.28 16.66
C ILE A 96 -4.22 -2.84 18.09
N GLN A 97 -5.34 -3.23 18.72
CA GLN A 97 -5.33 -3.83 20.06
C GLN A 97 -4.65 -5.20 20.09
N ALA A 98 -4.88 -6.06 19.10
CA ALA A 98 -4.18 -7.33 18.95
C ALA A 98 -2.67 -7.12 18.82
N THR A 99 -2.28 -6.14 18.00
CA THR A 99 -0.87 -5.83 17.76
C THR A 99 -0.18 -5.24 19.00
N LYS A 100 -0.82 -4.32 19.72
CA LYS A 100 -0.30 -3.77 20.99
C LYS A 100 -0.10 -4.87 22.04
N ARG A 101 -1.02 -5.84 22.14
CA ARG A 101 -0.89 -7.00 23.06
C ARG A 101 0.31 -7.88 22.68
N TYR A 102 0.50 -8.17 21.40
CA TYR A 102 1.65 -8.96 20.95
C TYR A 102 2.98 -8.25 21.25
N ILE A 103 3.07 -6.94 21.02
CA ILE A 103 4.27 -6.15 21.30
C ILE A 103 4.62 -6.18 22.79
N SER A 104 3.63 -6.02 23.68
CA SER A 104 3.88 -6.01 25.12
C SER A 104 4.35 -7.37 25.63
N GLN A 105 3.75 -8.47 25.16
CA GLN A 105 4.14 -9.84 25.50
C GLN A 105 5.56 -10.17 25.01
N ASN A 106 5.95 -9.66 23.85
CA ASN A 106 7.27 -9.91 23.24
C ASN A 106 8.31 -8.82 23.54
N ARG A 107 8.05 -7.96 24.54
CA ARG A 107 8.95 -6.87 24.99
C ARG A 107 9.46 -5.99 23.84
N GLY A 108 8.63 -5.76 22.82
CA GLY A 108 8.97 -4.89 21.67
C GLY A 108 10.20 -5.34 20.87
N ARG A 109 10.47 -6.65 20.77
CA ARG A 109 11.63 -7.18 20.04
C ARG A 109 11.53 -7.12 18.50
N GLY A 110 10.35 -6.78 17.97
CA GLY A 110 10.14 -6.76 16.53
C GLY A 110 11.05 -5.74 15.81
N ASN A 111 11.46 -6.09 14.60
CA ASN A 111 12.26 -5.24 13.71
C ASN A 111 11.47 -4.74 12.49
N LYS A 112 10.35 -5.37 12.16
CA LYS A 112 9.51 -5.03 11.03
C LYS A 112 8.04 -5.15 11.42
N VAL A 113 7.23 -4.19 10.99
CA VAL A 113 5.75 -4.28 11.01
C VAL A 113 5.25 -4.19 9.57
N LEU A 114 4.24 -4.97 9.23
CA LEU A 114 3.43 -4.80 8.02
C LEU A 114 1.97 -4.70 8.42
N ILE A 115 1.27 -3.67 7.97
CA ILE A 115 -0.18 -3.54 8.09
C ILE A 115 -0.76 -3.53 6.68
N SER A 116 -1.64 -4.47 6.37
CA SER A 116 -2.36 -4.52 5.10
C SER A 116 -3.82 -4.15 5.31
N ALA A 117 -4.34 -3.20 4.53
CA ALA A 117 -5.69 -2.69 4.65
C ALA A 117 -6.39 -2.62 3.28
N LEU A 118 -7.72 -2.81 3.29
CA LEU A 118 -8.58 -2.58 2.15
C LEU A 118 -9.18 -1.19 2.17
N GLY A 119 -9.15 -0.54 1.00
CA GLY A 119 -9.79 0.73 0.74
C GLY A 119 -10.60 0.70 -0.56
N LYS A 120 -11.32 1.78 -0.79
CA LYS A 120 -11.93 2.09 -2.08
C LYS A 120 -11.91 3.59 -2.30
N THR A 121 -11.71 4.02 -3.53
CA THR A 121 -12.02 5.41 -3.87
C THR A 121 -13.53 5.59 -4.01
N ASP A 122 -14.02 6.80 -3.76
CA ASP A 122 -15.44 7.16 -3.91
C ASP A 122 -15.56 8.24 -4.99
N ARG A 123 -15.37 7.83 -6.24
CA ARG A 123 -15.45 8.64 -7.46
C ARG A 123 -16.57 8.08 -8.36
N ASP A 124 -16.60 8.50 -9.61
CA ASP A 124 -17.39 7.84 -10.65
C ASP A 124 -17.09 6.32 -10.62
N PRO A 125 -18.10 5.43 -10.61
CA PRO A 125 -17.91 3.98 -10.59
C PRO A 125 -16.97 3.43 -11.67
N ARG A 126 -16.76 4.16 -12.78
CA ARG A 126 -15.79 3.81 -13.84
C ARG A 126 -14.34 4.11 -13.46
N LYS A 127 -14.15 5.07 -12.56
CA LYS A 127 -12.86 5.59 -12.11
C LYS A 127 -12.51 5.08 -10.71
N ASP A 128 -13.45 4.37 -10.08
CA ASP A 128 -13.23 3.76 -8.78
C ASP A 128 -12.17 2.68 -8.82
N LEU A 129 -11.33 2.71 -7.80
CA LEU A 129 -10.32 1.70 -7.53
C LEU A 129 -10.66 1.01 -6.21
N HIS A 130 -10.71 -0.31 -6.22
CA HIS A 130 -10.49 -1.09 -5.01
C HIS A 130 -9.00 -1.05 -4.69
N LEU A 131 -8.67 -0.70 -3.45
CA LEU A 131 -7.31 -0.49 -3.00
C LEU A 131 -6.93 -1.57 -2.00
N THR A 132 -5.71 -2.08 -2.14
CA THR A 132 -4.97 -2.73 -1.06
C THR A 132 -3.79 -1.83 -0.71
N VAL A 133 -3.68 -1.47 0.56
CA VAL A 133 -2.66 -0.55 1.07
C VAL A 133 -1.84 -1.28 2.11
N GLU A 134 -0.54 -1.41 1.84
CA GLU A 134 0.42 -2.08 2.70
C GLU A 134 1.37 -1.04 3.28
N ILE A 135 1.32 -0.84 4.59
CA ILE A 135 2.21 0.04 5.34
C ILE A 135 3.25 -0.83 6.01
N GLN A 136 4.52 -0.65 5.64
CA GLN A 136 5.62 -1.42 6.18
C GLN A 136 6.59 -0.51 6.92
N TYR A 137 7.03 -0.94 8.11
CA TYR A 137 7.95 -0.23 8.98
C TYR A 137 9.18 -1.07 9.29
N TYR A 138 10.36 -0.46 9.44
CA TYR A 138 11.64 -1.17 9.55
C TYR A 138 12.55 -0.58 10.65
N ARG A 139 12.46 -1.11 11.86
CA ARG A 139 13.25 -0.75 13.05
C ARG A 139 14.72 -0.56 12.88
N LYS A 140 15.28 -1.33 11.98
CA LYS A 140 16.67 -1.23 11.60
C LYS A 140 16.70 -1.25 10.08
N HIS A 141 17.10 -0.14 9.49
CA HIS A 141 17.28 -0.02 8.05
C HIS A 141 18.66 0.58 7.74
N GLY A 142 19.13 0.34 6.51
CA GLY A 142 20.39 0.91 6.04
C GLY A 142 20.27 2.43 5.87
N PHE A 143 21.41 3.12 5.89
CA PHE A 143 21.47 4.55 5.58
C PHE A 143 20.80 4.87 4.23
N GLY A 144 20.02 5.95 4.19
CA GLY A 144 19.29 6.38 3.00
C GLY A 144 18.13 5.47 2.58
N LYS A 145 17.80 4.43 3.37
CA LYS A 145 16.59 3.62 3.14
C LYS A 145 15.38 4.27 3.83
N PRO A 146 14.16 4.09 3.29
CA PRO A 146 12.97 4.58 3.97
C PRO A 146 12.73 3.80 5.27
N GLY A 147 12.28 4.51 6.30
CA GLY A 147 11.83 3.90 7.55
C GLY A 147 10.42 3.34 7.44
N VAL A 148 9.56 4.00 6.65
CA VAL A 148 8.23 3.50 6.29
C VAL A 148 8.10 3.41 4.77
N GLU A 149 7.60 2.29 4.27
CA GLU A 149 7.19 2.15 2.87
C GLU A 149 5.68 1.87 2.82
N VAL A 150 4.95 2.66 2.03
CA VAL A 150 3.52 2.45 1.77
C VAL A 150 3.34 2.03 0.32
N ARG A 151 2.92 0.79 0.10
CA ARG A 151 2.57 0.27 -1.21
C ARG A 151 1.06 0.29 -1.39
N ILE A 152 0.60 0.88 -2.49
CA ILE A 152 -0.80 0.94 -2.85
C ILE A 152 -1.01 0.17 -4.16
N THR A 153 -1.88 -0.83 -4.11
CA THR A 153 -2.35 -1.59 -5.27
C THR A 153 -3.79 -1.21 -5.54
N GLY A 154 -4.08 -0.65 -6.71
CA GLY A 154 -5.42 -0.25 -7.11
C GLY A 154 -5.92 -1.04 -8.32
N ILE A 155 -7.07 -1.68 -8.18
CA ILE A 155 -7.73 -2.40 -9.28
C ILE A 155 -9.03 -1.65 -9.62
N PRO A 156 -9.26 -1.27 -10.89
CA PRO A 156 -10.52 -0.63 -11.27
C PRO A 156 -11.72 -1.49 -10.89
N SER A 157 -12.65 -0.93 -10.13
CA SER A 157 -13.79 -1.67 -9.55
C SER A 157 -14.68 -2.29 -10.62
N VAL A 158 -14.76 -1.64 -11.78
CA VAL A 158 -15.49 -2.17 -12.94
C VAL A 158 -14.90 -3.50 -13.46
N LEU A 159 -13.64 -3.83 -13.15
CA LEU A 159 -12.98 -5.08 -13.54
C LEU A 159 -13.08 -6.20 -12.49
N LEU A 160 -13.70 -5.91 -11.35
CA LEU A 160 -13.90 -6.85 -10.25
C LEU A 160 -15.36 -7.28 -10.13
N PRO A 161 -15.64 -8.53 -9.71
CA PRO A 161 -17.00 -8.97 -9.44
C PRO A 161 -17.55 -8.25 -8.19
N HIS A 162 -18.83 -7.86 -8.22
CA HIS A 162 -19.46 -7.29 -7.03
C HIS A 162 -20.00 -8.38 -6.10
N LYS A 163 -20.08 -8.11 -4.78
CA LYS A 163 -20.44 -9.09 -3.74
C LYS A 163 -21.77 -9.84 -3.98
N LYS A 164 -22.75 -9.20 -4.62
CA LYS A 164 -24.08 -9.78 -4.93
C LYS A 164 -24.28 -10.10 -6.41
N GLU A 165 -23.24 -9.97 -7.23
CA GLU A 165 -23.31 -10.15 -8.68
C GLU A 165 -23.11 -11.62 -9.06
N THR A 166 -24.03 -12.17 -9.86
CA THR A 166 -23.87 -13.52 -10.39
C THR A 166 -22.80 -13.57 -11.47
N LYS A 167 -22.24 -14.76 -11.74
CA LYS A 167 -21.25 -14.95 -12.81
C LYS A 167 -21.75 -14.45 -14.17
N LEU A 168 -23.03 -14.67 -14.49
CA LEU A 168 -23.67 -14.21 -15.73
C LEU A 168 -23.79 -12.68 -15.79
N GLN A 169 -24.20 -12.04 -14.69
CA GLN A 169 -24.27 -10.58 -14.60
C GLN A 169 -22.89 -9.94 -14.77
N TYR A 170 -21.88 -10.51 -14.12
CA TYR A 170 -20.49 -10.09 -14.26
C TYR A 170 -20.01 -10.19 -15.71
N GLN A 171 -20.25 -11.31 -16.38
CA GLN A 171 -19.89 -11.50 -17.78
C GLN A 171 -20.58 -10.48 -18.70
N ALA A 172 -21.90 -10.26 -18.51
CA ALA A 172 -22.64 -9.28 -19.28
C ALA A 172 -22.07 -7.85 -19.10
N ARG A 173 -21.69 -7.48 -17.87
CA ARG A 173 -21.05 -6.20 -17.57
C ARG A 173 -19.67 -6.07 -18.23
N GLN A 174 -18.85 -7.13 -18.20
CA GLN A 174 -17.56 -7.16 -18.90
C GLN A 174 -17.73 -6.99 -20.42
N THR A 175 -18.69 -7.69 -21.03
CA THR A 175 -18.99 -7.58 -22.46
C THR A 175 -19.45 -6.16 -22.83
N ASN A 176 -20.33 -5.57 -22.02
CA ASN A 176 -20.79 -4.19 -22.22
C ASN A 176 -19.64 -3.18 -22.10
N LEU A 177 -18.73 -3.37 -21.14
CA LEU A 177 -17.55 -2.54 -20.98
C LEU A 177 -16.61 -2.68 -22.19
N ALA A 178 -16.36 -3.90 -22.64
CA ALA A 178 -15.53 -4.20 -23.81
C ALA A 178 -16.10 -3.58 -25.10
N ALA A 179 -17.42 -3.60 -25.28
CA ALA A 179 -18.09 -2.94 -26.41
C ALA A 179 -17.91 -1.42 -26.37
N ARG A 180 -18.00 -0.81 -25.18
CA ARG A 180 -17.77 0.64 -25.00
C ARG A 180 -16.33 1.03 -25.27
N LEU A 181 -15.38 0.19 -24.85
CA LEU A 181 -13.93 0.35 -25.03
C LEU A 181 -13.42 -0.41 -26.27
N SER A 182 -14.16 -0.31 -27.38
CA SER A 182 -13.93 -1.07 -28.60
C SER A 182 -12.65 -0.69 -29.36
N SER A 183 -12.13 0.53 -29.17
CA SER A 183 -10.91 0.99 -29.84
C SER A 183 -9.72 1.08 -28.89
N ALA A 184 -8.51 0.91 -29.43
CA ALA A 184 -7.26 1.07 -28.68
C ALA A 184 -7.17 2.44 -27.98
N ARG A 185 -7.60 3.51 -28.65
CA ARG A 185 -7.67 4.87 -28.08
C ARG A 185 -8.58 4.95 -26.86
N LYS A 186 -9.77 4.32 -26.90
CA LYS A 186 -10.69 4.31 -25.77
C LYS A 186 -10.14 3.49 -24.60
N ARG A 187 -9.49 2.35 -24.87
CA ARG A 187 -8.81 1.54 -23.84
C ARG A 187 -7.67 2.29 -23.17
N ALA A 188 -6.86 3.00 -23.96
CA ALA A 188 -5.78 3.85 -23.45
C ALA A 188 -6.33 5.01 -22.61
N GLY A 189 -7.41 5.66 -23.05
CA GLY A 189 -8.11 6.70 -22.29
C GLY A 189 -8.61 6.20 -20.93
N PHE A 190 -9.30 5.04 -20.91
CA PHE A 190 -9.75 4.40 -19.67
C PHE A 190 -8.60 4.14 -18.70
N ARG A 191 -7.49 3.56 -19.18
CA ARG A 191 -6.31 3.31 -18.34
C ARG A 191 -5.74 4.61 -17.77
N LYS A 192 -5.57 5.63 -18.60
CA LYS A 192 -5.05 6.94 -18.18
C LYS A 192 -5.94 7.59 -17.11
N GLU A 193 -7.25 7.42 -17.20
CA GLU A 193 -8.18 7.88 -16.16
C GLU A 193 -7.95 7.16 -14.83
N CYS A 194 -7.77 5.83 -14.84
CA CYS A 194 -7.45 5.07 -13.63
C CYS A 194 -6.08 5.49 -13.03
N GLU A 195 -5.06 5.69 -13.88
CA GLU A 195 -3.74 6.21 -13.47
C GLU A 195 -3.87 7.60 -12.81
N ASN A 196 -4.71 8.48 -13.37
CA ASN A 196 -4.99 9.79 -12.77
C ASN A 196 -5.66 9.65 -11.40
N THR A 197 -6.63 8.73 -11.23
CA THR A 197 -7.23 8.46 -9.91
C THR A 197 -6.17 7.97 -8.92
N MET A 198 -5.31 7.01 -9.32
CA MET A 198 -4.22 6.53 -8.47
C MET A 198 -3.26 7.66 -8.08
N ALA A 199 -2.94 8.56 -9.02
CA ALA A 199 -2.06 9.69 -8.74
C ALA A 199 -2.64 10.65 -7.70
N LEU A 200 -3.96 10.79 -7.63
CA LEU A 200 -4.65 11.60 -6.61
C LEU A 200 -4.64 10.89 -5.26
N VAL A 201 -4.87 9.57 -5.22
CA VAL A 201 -4.74 8.77 -3.99
C VAL A 201 -3.33 8.88 -3.42
N LEU A 202 -2.29 8.76 -4.26
CA LEU A 202 -0.90 8.90 -3.83
C LEU A 202 -0.61 10.27 -3.22
N ARG A 203 -1.14 11.36 -3.82
CA ARG A 203 -0.97 12.73 -3.30
C ARG A 203 -1.69 12.92 -1.97
N ASP A 204 -2.90 12.40 -1.87
CA ASP A 204 -3.69 12.45 -0.63
C ASP A 204 -2.97 11.72 0.51
N TYR A 205 -2.49 10.51 0.25
CA TYR A 205 -1.78 9.72 1.24
C TYR A 205 -0.43 10.34 1.61
N GLU A 206 0.27 10.97 0.66
CA GLU A 206 1.47 11.74 0.95
C GLU A 206 1.22 12.85 1.98
N VAL A 207 0.11 13.60 1.85
CA VAL A 207 -0.27 14.65 2.81
C VAL A 207 -0.54 14.05 4.20
N HIS A 208 -1.32 12.97 4.25
CA HIS A 208 -1.61 12.29 5.52
C HIS A 208 -0.38 11.67 6.18
N LEU A 209 0.55 11.11 5.40
CA LEU A 209 1.82 10.57 5.93
C LEU A 209 2.68 11.68 6.53
N LYS A 210 2.76 12.85 5.89
CA LYS A 210 3.46 14.02 6.45
C LYS A 210 2.82 14.55 7.73
N GLY A 211 1.51 14.37 7.90
CA GLY A 211 0.79 14.73 9.13
C GLY A 211 0.91 13.71 10.26
N ALA A 212 1.06 12.43 9.93
CA ALA A 212 1.16 11.34 10.89
C ALA A 212 2.61 11.08 11.38
N PHE A 213 3.60 11.27 10.52
CA PHE A 213 5.00 10.95 10.78
C PHE A 213 5.89 12.18 10.69
N GLU A 214 7.02 12.16 11.39
CA GLU A 214 8.05 13.21 11.29
C GLU A 214 8.97 12.90 10.11
N VAL A 215 8.55 13.40 8.94
CA VAL A 215 9.17 13.13 7.65
C VAL A 215 10.32 14.09 7.35
N ASP A 216 11.48 13.54 6.97
CA ASP A 216 12.65 14.26 6.46
C ASP A 216 12.61 14.35 4.92
N GLY A 217 12.20 13.26 4.29
CA GLY A 217 12.01 13.16 2.85
C GLY A 217 10.90 12.17 2.52
N LEU A 218 10.21 12.41 1.40
CA LEU A 218 9.20 11.49 0.90
C LEU A 218 9.41 11.33 -0.60
N GLU A 219 9.71 10.10 -1.02
CA GLU A 219 9.89 9.75 -2.41
C GLU A 219 8.67 9.00 -2.91
N ARG A 220 8.19 9.39 -4.09
CA ARG A 220 7.12 8.69 -4.79
C ARG A 220 7.73 7.91 -5.94
N ALA A 221 7.49 6.60 -5.97
CA ALA A 221 7.75 5.80 -7.16
C ALA A 221 6.63 5.99 -8.19
N ASP A 222 7.00 5.94 -9.47
CA ASP A 222 6.03 6.05 -10.56
C ASP A 222 4.99 4.93 -10.52
N THR A 223 3.77 5.27 -10.94
CA THR A 223 2.68 4.30 -11.02
C THR A 223 2.97 3.28 -12.12
N THR A 224 3.11 2.02 -11.73
CA THR A 224 3.35 0.92 -12.67
C THR A 224 2.04 0.19 -12.98
N VAL A 225 1.82 -0.15 -14.24
CA VAL A 225 0.65 -0.93 -14.68
C VAL A 225 1.03 -2.39 -14.86
N VAL A 226 0.43 -3.28 -14.08
CA VAL A 226 0.64 -4.73 -14.17
C VAL A 226 -0.57 -5.38 -14.84
N LYS A 227 -0.35 -6.10 -15.93
CA LYS A 227 -1.40 -6.85 -16.66
C LYS A 227 -1.54 -8.26 -16.11
N ASN A 228 -2.70 -8.87 -16.31
CA ASN A 228 -2.99 -10.27 -15.96
C ASN A 228 -2.81 -10.55 -14.46
N VAL A 229 -3.29 -9.63 -13.63
CA VAL A 229 -3.35 -9.87 -12.19
C VAL A 229 -4.40 -10.95 -11.94
N VAL A 230 -3.94 -12.19 -11.84
CA VAL A 230 -4.65 -13.24 -11.15
C VAL A 230 -4.64 -12.81 -9.70
N SER A 231 -5.81 -12.57 -9.11
CA SER A 231 -5.94 -12.51 -7.67
C SER A 231 -5.54 -13.88 -7.11
N GLY A 232 -4.24 -14.10 -6.89
CA GLY A 232 -3.73 -15.15 -6.02
C GLY A 232 -3.80 -14.58 -4.60
N ARG A 233 -4.42 -15.23 -3.63
CA ARG A 233 -4.45 -16.67 -3.35
C ARG A 233 -5.86 -17.17 -2.95
N PRO A 234 -6.08 -18.51 -2.92
CA PRO A 234 -7.32 -19.15 -2.46
C PRO A 234 -7.83 -18.66 -1.12
#